data_AF-A0A425DNE3-F1
#
_entry.id   AF-A0A425DNE3-F1
#
_cell.length_a   1.000
_cell.length_b   1.000
_cell.length_c   1.000
_cell.angle_alpha   90.00
_cell.angle_beta   90.00
_cell.angle_gamma   90.00
#
_symmetry.space_group_name_H-M   'P 1'
#
loop_
_entity.id
_entity.type
_entity.pdbx_description
1 polymer ?
#
loop_
_entity_poly.entity_id
_entity_poly.type
_entity_poly.pdbx_seq_one_letter_code
_entity_poly.pdbx_strand_id
1 'polypeptide(L)'
;MVVTARLVHTNLVHPEWMLPAHLAMMDHQSSLSPSRLDAIRQNLHTSATSRCASLHPNRTCATFAYATCRKLLKRSAHIFVPLHGLSLCLSVGMNRPVSLRRTATSLARSLAFMTSSYMLAYSTFCLLPPHNDLAMIRLTSLTPFLAQYLEPPPRRASIVKAVACYSLLSVYFQLSAKYLVVSKRTGTRLAAVLFATCMTYLLQHPERHSRWAMEYLYGPKLSTKSKDNDVDADMA
;
A
#
# COMPACT_ATOMS: atom_id res chain seq x y z
N MET A 1 4.29 9.27 1.61
CA MET A 1 5.40 8.54 2.25
C MET A 1 5.05 8.03 3.65
N VAL A 2 4.87 8.93 4.64
CA VAL A 2 4.64 8.55 6.07
C VAL A 2 3.44 7.62 6.25
N VAL A 3 2.33 7.91 5.58
CA VAL A 3 1.09 7.12 5.69
C VAL A 3 1.28 5.68 5.16
N THR A 4 2.00 5.50 4.06
CA THR A 4 2.36 4.18 3.53
C THR A 4 3.30 3.44 4.47
N ALA A 5 4.32 4.14 4.97
CA ALA A 5 5.27 3.54 5.90
C ALA A 5 4.59 3.09 7.19
N ARG A 6 3.65 3.87 7.71
CA ARG A 6 2.86 3.49 8.88
C ARG A 6 2.06 2.21 8.67
N LEU A 7 1.41 2.04 7.52
CA LEU A 7 0.63 0.84 7.23
C LEU A 7 1.52 -0.41 7.28
N VAL A 8 2.66 -0.35 6.59
CA VAL A 8 3.62 -1.47 6.52
C VAL A 8 4.23 -1.74 7.88
N HIS A 9 4.63 -0.70 8.61
CA HIS A 9 5.12 -0.81 9.98
C HIS A 9 4.09 -1.51 10.87
N THR A 10 2.82 -1.11 10.78
CA THR A 10 1.74 -1.74 11.55
C THR A 10 1.60 -3.21 11.17
N ASN A 11 1.58 -3.55 9.87
CA ASN A 11 1.49 -4.94 9.42
C ASN A 11 2.64 -5.84 9.91
N LEU A 12 3.84 -5.27 10.06
CA LEU A 12 5.04 -6.00 10.48
C LEU A 12 5.20 -6.09 12.00
N VAL A 13 4.91 -5.01 12.73
CA VAL A 13 5.24 -4.89 14.16
C VAL A 13 4.00 -5.04 15.05
N HIS A 14 2.86 -4.53 14.58
CA HIS A 14 1.60 -4.45 15.35
C HIS A 14 0.39 -4.94 14.53
N PRO A 15 0.39 -6.19 14.03
CA PRO A 15 -0.71 -6.72 13.22
C PRO A 15 -2.07 -6.67 13.95
N GLU A 16 -2.06 -6.68 15.29
CA GLU A 16 -3.23 -6.55 16.16
C GLU A 16 -3.97 -5.21 16.04
N TRP A 17 -3.31 -4.16 15.50
CA TRP A 17 -3.95 -2.88 15.22
C TRP A 17 -4.58 -2.82 13.82
N MET A 18 -4.61 -3.94 13.08
CA MET A 18 -5.24 -4.01 11.76
C MET A 18 -6.56 -4.77 11.81
N LEU A 19 -7.49 -4.38 10.93
CA LEU A 19 -8.68 -5.20 10.69
C LEU A 19 -8.25 -6.58 10.13
N PRO A 20 -8.86 -7.69 10.59
CA PRO A 20 -8.51 -9.03 10.14
C PRO A 20 -8.53 -9.19 8.61
N ALA A 21 -9.51 -8.58 7.95
CA ALA A 21 -9.61 -8.61 6.49
C ALA A 21 -8.45 -7.88 5.79
N HIS A 22 -8.00 -6.74 6.32
CA HIS A 22 -6.87 -5.99 5.77
C HIS A 22 -5.55 -6.73 5.99
N LEU A 23 -5.37 -7.30 7.18
CA LEU A 23 -4.20 -8.12 7.49
C LEU A 23 -4.13 -9.35 6.57
N ALA A 24 -5.23 -10.10 6.45
CA ALA A 24 -5.31 -11.26 5.57
C ALA A 24 -5.02 -10.90 4.10
N MET A 25 -5.53 -9.77 3.62
CA MET A 25 -5.23 -9.27 2.27
C MET A 25 -3.73 -9.00 2.09
N MET A 26 -3.09 -8.25 2.99
CA MET A 26 -1.66 -7.92 2.89
C MET A 26 -0.77 -9.16 3.00
N ASP A 27 -1.13 -10.08 3.89
CA ASP A 27 -0.41 -11.33 4.12
C ASP A 27 -0.53 -12.23 2.88
N HIS A 28 -1.72 -12.30 2.28
CA HIS A 28 -1.95 -13.03 1.04
C HIS A 28 -1.14 -12.46 -0.13
N GLN A 29 -1.05 -11.13 -0.23
CA GLN A 29 -0.30 -10.43 -1.28
C GLN A 29 1.22 -10.66 -1.14
N SER A 30 1.73 -10.83 0.09
CA SER A 30 3.14 -11.15 0.35
C SER A 30 3.61 -12.47 -0.30
N SER A 31 2.68 -13.38 -0.62
CA SER A 31 3.02 -14.71 -1.16
C SER A 31 3.91 -15.57 -0.24
N LEU A 32 4.01 -15.21 1.04
CA LEU A 32 4.58 -16.03 2.12
C LEU A 32 3.48 -16.86 2.79
N SER A 33 3.86 -17.97 3.43
CA SER A 33 2.91 -18.76 4.23
C SER A 33 2.58 -18.02 5.53
N PRO A 34 1.38 -18.21 6.12
CA PRO A 34 1.04 -17.60 7.40
C PRO A 34 2.06 -17.89 8.50
N SER A 35 2.47 -19.16 8.63
CA SER A 35 3.52 -19.58 9.56
C SER A 35 4.86 -18.87 9.37
N ARG A 36 5.20 -18.51 8.13
CA ARG A 36 6.44 -17.77 7.82
C ARG A 36 6.32 -16.31 8.24
N LEU A 37 5.18 -15.69 7.98
CA LEU A 37 4.91 -14.31 8.39
C LEU A 37 4.91 -14.18 9.90
N ASP A 38 4.29 -15.12 10.61
CA ASP A 38 4.26 -15.12 12.07
C ASP A 38 5.68 -15.29 12.64
N ALA A 39 6.48 -16.20 12.10
CA ALA A 39 7.88 -16.35 12.49
C ALA A 39 8.71 -15.08 12.23
N ILE A 40 8.48 -14.39 11.10
CA ILE A 40 9.13 -13.11 10.79
C ILE A 40 8.74 -12.05 11.82
N ARG A 41 7.45 -11.89 12.08
CA ARG A 41 6.92 -10.91 13.05
C ARG A 41 7.45 -11.17 14.46
N GLN A 42 7.48 -12.42 14.90
CA GLN A 42 8.05 -12.79 16.20
C GLN A 42 9.56 -12.52 16.26
N ASN A 43 10.28 -12.80 15.18
CA ASN A 43 11.72 -12.56 15.12
C ASN A 43 12.07 -11.06 15.12
N LEU A 44 11.16 -10.18 14.64
CA LEU A 44 11.33 -8.73 14.75
C LEU A 44 11.32 -8.22 16.20
N HIS A 45 10.65 -8.94 17.10
CA HIS A 45 10.55 -8.56 18.52
C HIS A 45 11.62 -9.22 19.39
N THR A 46 12.10 -10.40 18.99
CA THR A 46 13.01 -11.23 19.80
C THR A 46 14.44 -11.27 19.26
N SER A 47 14.64 -10.95 17.99
CA SER A 47 15.91 -11.05 17.27
C SER A 47 16.60 -12.43 17.44
N ALA A 48 15.80 -13.49 17.64
CA ALA A 48 16.28 -14.83 18.01
C ALA A 48 17.04 -15.56 16.88
N THR A 49 16.76 -15.21 15.62
CA THR A 49 17.39 -15.79 14.44
C THR A 49 17.82 -14.70 13.46
N SER A 50 18.77 -15.03 12.57
CA SER A 50 19.13 -14.10 11.50
C SER A 50 17.95 -13.82 10.58
N ARG A 51 17.88 -12.60 10.04
CA ARG A 51 16.78 -12.19 9.15
C ARG A 51 16.64 -13.06 7.91
N CYS A 52 17.75 -13.48 7.32
CA CYS A 52 17.76 -14.43 6.21
C CYS A 52 17.23 -15.81 6.63
N ALA A 53 17.60 -16.33 7.80
CA ALA A 53 17.09 -17.60 8.31
C ALA A 53 15.58 -17.54 8.60
N SER A 54 15.11 -16.40 9.11
CA SER A 54 13.67 -16.17 9.32
C SER A 54 12.89 -16.09 8.00
N LEU A 55 13.39 -15.35 7.00
CA LEU A 55 12.70 -15.13 5.73
C LEU A 55 12.75 -16.34 4.78
N HIS A 56 13.90 -16.98 4.66
CA HIS A 56 14.15 -18.06 3.70
C HIS A 56 15.07 -19.15 4.26
N PRO A 57 14.60 -19.94 5.25
CA PRO A 57 15.42 -20.97 5.85
C PRO A 57 15.85 -21.98 4.78
N ASN A 58 17.10 -22.43 4.88
CA ASN A 58 17.69 -23.44 4.01
C ASN A 58 17.71 -23.04 2.52
N ARG A 59 17.68 -21.74 2.21
CA ARG A 59 17.81 -21.21 0.85
C ARG A 59 18.77 -20.04 0.82
N THR A 60 19.48 -19.88 -0.30
CA THR A 60 20.25 -18.66 -0.56
C THR A 60 19.31 -17.50 -0.91
N CYS A 61 19.77 -16.27 -0.69
CA CYS A 61 19.00 -15.06 -1.04
C CYS A 61 18.64 -15.05 -2.53
N ALA A 62 19.54 -15.49 -3.42
CA ALA A 62 19.31 -15.52 -4.86
C ALA A 62 18.22 -16.53 -5.25
N THR A 63 18.28 -17.76 -4.73
CA THR A 63 17.26 -18.79 -5.00
C THR A 63 15.90 -18.37 -4.45
N PHE A 64 15.87 -17.77 -3.25
CA PHE A 64 14.65 -17.21 -2.70
C PHE A 64 14.09 -16.07 -3.56
N ALA A 65 14.92 -15.09 -3.93
CA ALA A 65 14.51 -13.95 -4.73
C ALA A 65 13.88 -14.37 -6.07
N TYR A 66 14.52 -15.31 -6.79
CA TYR A 66 13.98 -15.81 -8.05
C TYR A 66 12.64 -16.53 -7.87
N ALA A 67 12.56 -17.46 -6.90
CA ALA A 67 11.34 -18.22 -6.65
C ALA A 67 10.18 -17.33 -6.18
N THR A 68 10.47 -16.37 -5.29
CA THR A 68 9.50 -15.44 -4.73
C THR A 68 9.04 -14.43 -5.78
N CYS A 69 9.93 -13.92 -6.63
CA CYS A 69 9.58 -13.05 -7.75
C CYS A 69 8.54 -13.72 -8.67
N ARG A 70 8.74 -14.99 -9.04
CA ARG A 70 7.78 -15.75 -9.84
C ARG A 70 6.42 -15.92 -9.15
N LYS A 71 6.43 -16.21 -7.84
CA LYS A 71 5.20 -16.34 -7.04
C LYS A 71 4.44 -15.01 -6.97
N LEU A 72 5.15 -13.92 -6.68
CA LEU A 72 4.60 -12.58 -6.62
C LEU A 72 4.03 -12.17 -7.97
N LEU A 73 4.74 -12.38 -9.06
CA LEU A 73 4.25 -12.06 -10.41
C LEU A 73 2.96 -12.82 -10.72
N LYS A 74 2.91 -14.13 -10.41
CA LYS A 74 1.69 -14.93 -10.55
C LYS A 74 0.56 -14.38 -9.68
N ARG A 75 0.83 -14.02 -8.42
CA ARG A 75 -0.16 -13.43 -7.50
C ARG A 75 -0.66 -12.07 -8.02
N SER A 76 0.23 -11.20 -8.48
CA SER A 76 -0.12 -9.91 -9.09
C SER A 76 -0.98 -10.12 -10.33
N ALA A 77 -0.68 -11.12 -11.16
CA ALA A 77 -1.50 -11.47 -12.32
C ALA A 77 -2.91 -11.91 -11.92
N HIS A 78 -3.04 -12.78 -10.91
CA HIS A 78 -4.35 -13.19 -10.39
C HIS A 78 -5.20 -12.03 -9.87
N ILE A 79 -4.58 -10.95 -9.39
CA ILE A 79 -5.31 -9.76 -8.90
C ILE A 79 -5.63 -8.81 -10.06
N PHE A 80 -4.64 -8.47 -10.88
CA PHE A 80 -4.77 -7.38 -11.84
C PHE A 80 -5.33 -7.79 -13.20
N VAL A 81 -5.07 -9.02 -13.67
CA VAL A 81 -5.65 -9.49 -14.94
C VAL A 81 -7.18 -9.43 -14.92
N PRO A 82 -7.90 -9.96 -13.92
CA PRO A 82 -9.37 -9.85 -13.90
C PRO A 82 -9.84 -8.39 -13.76
N LEU A 83 -9.16 -7.55 -12.97
CA LEU A 83 -9.53 -6.14 -12.84
C LEU A 83 -9.39 -5.36 -14.15
N HIS A 84 -8.27 -5.54 -14.86
CA HIS A 84 -8.05 -4.92 -16.17
C HIS A 84 -8.98 -5.52 -17.23
N GLY A 85 -9.28 -6.82 -17.16
CA GLY A 85 -10.26 -7.50 -18.00
C GLY A 85 -11.67 -6.92 -17.83
N LEU A 86 -12.14 -6.77 -16.60
CA LEU A 86 -13.43 -6.14 -16.30
C LEU A 86 -13.49 -4.69 -16.78
N SER A 87 -12.42 -3.93 -16.57
CA SER A 87 -12.33 -2.54 -17.06
C SER A 87 -12.37 -2.47 -18.59
N LEU A 88 -11.77 -3.44 -19.27
CA LEU A 88 -11.79 -3.58 -20.72
C LEU A 88 -13.21 -3.90 -21.22
N CYS A 89 -13.85 -4.93 -20.63
CA CYS A 89 -15.22 -5.32 -20.96
C CYS A 89 -16.21 -4.17 -20.77
N LEU A 90 -16.09 -3.43 -19.65
CA LEU A 90 -16.93 -2.26 -19.39
C LEU A 90 -16.71 -1.16 -20.43
N SER A 91 -15.45 -0.91 -20.82
CA SER A 91 -15.14 0.11 -21.84
C SER A 91 -15.72 -0.26 -23.21
N VAL A 92 -15.64 -1.53 -23.59
CA VAL A 92 -16.25 -2.05 -24.83
C VAL A 92 -17.77 -1.94 -24.76
N GLY A 93 -18.39 -2.38 -23.66
CA GLY A 93 -19.85 -2.28 -23.47
C GLY A 93 -20.38 -0.85 -23.46
N MET A 94 -19.55 0.12 -23.07
CA MET A 94 -19.87 1.55 -23.13
C MET A 94 -19.46 2.22 -24.45
N ASN A 95 -19.07 1.47 -25.49
CA ASN A 95 -18.59 1.98 -26.77
C ASN A 95 -17.47 3.02 -26.66
N ARG A 96 -16.62 2.91 -25.63
CA ARG A 96 -15.47 3.81 -25.44
C ARG A 96 -14.28 3.32 -26.27
N PRO A 97 -13.43 4.23 -26.78
CA PRO A 97 -12.25 3.84 -27.54
C PRO A 97 -11.27 3.06 -26.65
N VAL A 98 -10.93 1.84 -27.08
CA VAL A 98 -10.03 0.94 -26.38
C VAL A 98 -8.70 0.85 -27.14
N SER A 99 -7.58 0.97 -26.41
CA SER A 99 -6.25 0.70 -26.95
C SER A 99 -5.64 -0.48 -26.21
N LEU A 100 -5.50 -1.62 -26.89
CA LEU A 100 -4.90 -2.83 -26.32
C LEU A 100 -3.48 -2.58 -25.81
N ARG A 101 -2.68 -1.80 -26.53
CA ARG A 101 -1.33 -1.39 -26.10
C ARG A 101 -1.37 -0.61 -24.79
N ARG A 102 -2.32 0.33 -24.64
CA ARG A 102 -2.48 1.10 -23.40
C ARG A 102 -2.92 0.19 -22.24
N THR A 103 -3.85 -0.73 -22.48
CA THR A 103 -4.29 -1.71 -21.46
C THR A 103 -3.15 -2.62 -21.04
N ALA A 104 -2.38 -3.17 -21.99
CA ALA A 104 -1.23 -4.03 -21.72
C ALA A 104 -0.13 -3.31 -20.93
N THR A 105 0.20 -2.06 -21.31
CA THR A 105 1.18 -1.26 -20.55
C THR A 105 0.68 -0.88 -19.16
N SER A 106 -0.62 -0.64 -18.99
CA SER A 106 -1.24 -0.40 -17.69
C SER A 106 -1.18 -1.64 -16.79
N LEU A 107 -1.48 -2.82 -17.36
CA LEU A 107 -1.35 -4.10 -16.67
C LEU A 107 0.10 -4.36 -16.25
N ALA A 108 1.06 -4.21 -17.17
CA ALA A 108 2.48 -4.42 -16.89
C ALA A 108 2.98 -3.52 -15.74
N ARG A 109 2.55 -2.25 -15.71
CA ARG A 109 2.87 -1.33 -14.60
C ARG A 109 2.32 -1.83 -13.26
N SER A 110 1.08 -2.31 -13.22
CA SER A 110 0.49 -2.83 -11.97
C SER A 110 1.15 -4.12 -11.49
N LEU A 111 1.53 -5.01 -12.41
CA LEU A 111 2.32 -6.20 -12.09
C LEU A 111 3.68 -5.82 -11.52
N ALA A 112 4.37 -4.87 -12.17
CA ALA A 112 5.66 -4.37 -11.73
C ALA A 112 5.56 -3.68 -10.36
N PHE A 113 4.53 -2.86 -10.14
CA PHE A 113 4.27 -2.18 -8.87
C PHE A 113 4.19 -3.16 -7.70
N MET A 114 3.29 -4.14 -7.78
CA MET A 114 3.04 -5.05 -6.67
C MET A 114 4.21 -6.04 -6.49
N THR A 115 4.78 -6.54 -7.59
CA THR A 115 5.97 -7.41 -7.49
C THR A 115 7.13 -6.66 -6.84
N SER A 116 7.40 -5.43 -7.27
CA SER A 116 8.52 -4.64 -6.74
C SER A 116 8.29 -4.23 -5.29
N SER A 117 7.06 -3.93 -4.85
CA SER A 117 6.82 -3.56 -3.46
C SER A 117 7.26 -4.64 -2.48
N TYR A 118 7.00 -5.91 -2.80
CA TYR A 118 7.40 -7.03 -1.94
C TYR A 118 8.86 -7.46 -2.18
N MET A 119 9.34 -7.46 -3.42
CA MET A 119 10.73 -7.79 -3.71
C MET A 119 11.71 -6.80 -3.08
N LEU A 120 11.39 -5.50 -3.11
CA LEU A 120 12.18 -4.48 -2.43
C LEU A 120 12.15 -4.71 -0.90
N ALA A 121 10.97 -4.98 -0.33
CA ALA A 121 10.82 -5.28 1.09
C ALA A 121 11.67 -6.48 1.54
N TYR A 122 11.70 -7.56 0.74
CA TYR A 122 12.51 -8.74 1.03
C TYR A 122 14.00 -8.48 0.86
N SER A 123 14.37 -7.68 -0.14
CA SER A 123 15.77 -7.31 -0.36
C SER A 123 16.30 -6.45 0.79
N THR A 124 15.52 -5.47 1.28
CA THR A 124 15.89 -4.67 2.47
C THR A 124 16.01 -5.53 3.71
N PHE A 125 15.17 -6.58 3.85
CA PHE A 125 15.25 -7.53 4.95
C PHE A 125 16.55 -8.34 4.97
N CYS A 126 17.08 -8.71 3.80
CA CYS A 126 18.32 -9.49 3.67
C CYS A 126 19.60 -8.63 3.70
N LEU A 127 19.57 -7.41 3.14
CA LEU A 127 20.78 -6.60 2.94
C LEU A 127 21.22 -5.83 4.20
N LEU A 128 20.30 -5.52 5.12
CA LEU A 128 20.62 -4.70 6.28
C LEU A 128 21.30 -5.51 7.40
N PRO A 129 22.22 -4.92 8.20
CA PRO A 129 22.93 -5.62 9.27
C PRO A 129 22.00 -6.02 10.43
N PRO A 130 22.09 -7.26 10.96
CA PRO A 130 21.11 -7.84 11.89
C PRO A 130 20.81 -7.00 13.14
N HIS A 131 21.72 -6.15 13.58
CA HIS A 131 21.58 -5.34 14.81
C HIS A 131 20.77 -4.04 14.65
N ASN A 132 20.29 -3.69 13.45
CA ASN A 132 19.54 -2.45 13.22
C ASN A 132 18.12 -2.71 12.70
N ASP A 133 17.30 -3.37 13.53
CA ASP A 133 15.92 -3.72 13.20
C ASP A 133 15.06 -2.47 12.95
N LEU A 134 15.32 -1.37 13.65
CA LEU A 134 14.63 -0.10 13.42
C LEU A 134 14.90 0.47 12.01
N ALA A 135 16.16 0.48 11.55
CA ALA A 135 16.48 0.93 10.20
C ALA A 135 15.87 0.02 9.14
N MET A 136 15.89 -1.29 9.37
CA MET A 136 15.26 -2.26 8.47
C MET A 136 13.75 -2.09 8.40
N ILE A 137 13.05 -1.92 9.53
CA ILE A 137 11.62 -1.66 9.55
C ILE A 137 11.32 -0.36 8.80
N ARG A 138 12.08 0.71 9.04
CA ARG A 138 11.91 2.00 8.34
C ARG A 138 12.10 1.86 6.84
N LEU A 139 13.17 1.23 6.38
CA LEU A 139 13.46 1.05 4.96
C LEU A 139 12.45 0.15 4.28
N THR A 140 12.13 -0.99 4.89
CA THR A 140 11.10 -1.92 4.41
C THR A 140 9.74 -1.22 4.30
N SER A 141 9.40 -0.37 5.26
CA SER A 141 8.15 0.39 5.26
C SER A 141 8.07 1.44 4.14
N LEU A 142 9.20 1.92 3.62
CA LEU A 142 9.25 2.85 2.48
C LEU A 142 9.12 2.14 1.13
N THR A 143 9.32 0.82 1.06
CA THR A 143 9.36 0.09 -0.21
C THR A 143 8.07 0.20 -1.03
N PRO A 144 6.85 0.15 -0.46
CA PRO A 144 5.65 0.30 -1.28
C PRO A 144 5.46 1.74 -1.75
N PHE A 145 5.99 2.73 -1.03
CA PHE A 145 5.99 4.12 -1.49
C PHE A 145 6.91 4.29 -2.71
N LEU A 146 8.10 3.69 -2.70
CA LEU A 146 9.00 3.71 -3.86
C LEU A 146 8.39 2.97 -5.05
N ALA A 147 7.76 1.82 -4.82
CA ALA A 147 7.11 1.05 -5.87
C ALA A 147 5.95 1.83 -6.54
N GLN A 148 5.25 2.71 -5.81
CA GLN A 148 4.15 3.52 -6.38
C GLN A 148 4.57 4.37 -7.58
N TYR A 149 5.85 4.72 -7.73
CA TYR A 149 6.34 5.46 -8.90
C TYR A 149 6.20 4.68 -10.22
N LEU A 150 6.03 3.35 -10.16
CA LEU A 150 5.73 2.52 -11.33
C LEU A 150 4.31 2.71 -11.85
N GLU A 151 3.39 3.21 -11.02
CA GLU A 151 1.99 3.47 -11.38
C GLU A 151 1.80 4.92 -11.87
N PRO A 152 0.87 5.16 -12.82
CA PRO A 152 0.55 6.50 -13.28
C PRO A 152 -0.17 7.29 -12.17
N PRO A 153 -0.13 8.65 -12.22
CA PRO A 153 -0.64 9.49 -11.14
C PRO A 153 -2.07 9.14 -10.68
N PRO A 154 -3.08 9.00 -11.57
CA PRO A 154 -4.45 8.69 -11.12
C PRO A 154 -4.54 7.42 -10.27
N ARG A 155 -3.73 6.41 -10.59
CA ARG A 155 -3.68 5.16 -9.83
C ARG A 155 -2.92 5.31 -8.51
N ARG A 156 -1.84 6.11 -8.49
CA ARG A 156 -1.15 6.48 -7.25
C ARG A 156 -2.10 7.17 -6.27
N ALA A 157 -2.94 8.09 -6.75
CA ALA A 157 -3.96 8.71 -5.91
C ALA A 157 -4.91 7.68 -5.29
N SER A 158 -5.45 6.75 -6.07
CA SER A 158 -6.31 5.68 -5.55
C SER A 158 -5.61 4.80 -4.52
N ILE A 159 -4.35 4.43 -4.76
CA ILE A 159 -3.55 3.64 -3.83
C ILE A 159 -3.32 4.41 -2.53
N VAL A 160 -2.90 5.68 -2.60
CA VAL A 160 -2.64 6.50 -1.42
C VAL A 160 -3.92 6.73 -0.62
N LYS A 161 -5.05 6.95 -1.27
CA LYS A 161 -6.36 7.03 -0.61
C LYS A 161 -6.62 5.76 0.20
N ALA A 162 -6.55 4.57 -0.42
CA ALA A 162 -6.76 3.30 0.27
C ALA A 162 -5.76 3.07 1.42
N VAL A 163 -4.48 3.37 1.20
CA VAL A 163 -3.44 3.24 2.22
C VAL A 163 -3.68 4.20 3.40
N ALA A 164 -4.13 5.43 3.14
CA ALA A 164 -4.53 6.37 4.17
C ALA A 164 -5.72 5.87 4.99
N CYS A 165 -6.69 5.23 4.33
CA CYS A 165 -7.81 4.59 4.99
C CYS A 165 -7.34 3.55 6.02
N TYR A 166 -6.47 2.64 5.58
CA TYR A 166 -5.99 1.56 6.42
C TYR A 166 -5.11 2.06 7.56
N SER A 167 -4.26 3.06 7.30
CA SER A 167 -3.42 3.68 8.32
C SER A 167 -4.23 4.45 9.36
N LEU A 168 -5.31 5.13 8.97
CA LEU A 168 -6.18 5.83 9.92
C LEU A 168 -6.90 4.85 10.84
N LEU A 169 -7.44 3.76 10.27
CA LEU A 169 -8.04 2.68 11.05
C LEU A 169 -7.02 2.07 12.04
N SER A 170 -5.76 1.92 11.64
CA SER A 170 -4.77 1.39 12.57
C SER A 170 -4.41 2.34 13.71
N VAL A 171 -4.39 3.67 13.47
CA VAL A 171 -4.30 4.67 14.55
C VAL A 171 -5.48 4.51 15.51
N TYR A 172 -6.70 4.37 14.98
CA TYR A 172 -7.88 4.19 15.82
C TYR A 172 -7.76 2.95 16.71
N PHE A 173 -7.39 1.79 16.15
CA PHE A 173 -7.23 0.57 16.94
C PHE A 173 -6.12 0.70 17.98
N GLN A 174 -4.99 1.30 17.62
CA GLN A 174 -3.90 1.60 18.57
C GLN A 174 -4.39 2.47 19.74
N LEU A 175 -5.11 3.55 19.46
CA LEU A 175 -5.65 4.44 20.49
C LEU A 175 -6.73 3.75 21.32
N SER A 176 -7.58 2.94 20.69
CA SER A 176 -8.61 2.20 21.41
C SER A 176 -8.00 1.20 22.39
N ALA A 177 -7.00 0.43 21.96
CA ALA A 177 -6.31 -0.52 22.82
C ALA A 177 -5.59 0.14 24.00
N LYS A 178 -5.17 1.40 23.85
CA LYS A 178 -4.41 2.13 24.87
C LYS A 178 -5.28 2.97 25.82
N TYR A 179 -6.38 3.53 25.34
CA TYR A 179 -7.14 4.57 26.06
C TYR A 179 -8.65 4.30 26.17
N LEU A 180 -9.22 3.43 25.32
CA LEU A 180 -10.66 3.24 25.26
C LEU A 180 -11.01 1.78 25.50
N VAL A 181 -11.58 1.49 26.67
CA VAL A 181 -12.24 0.19 26.93
C VAL A 181 -13.60 0.18 26.22
N VAL A 182 -13.57 0.16 24.89
CA VAL A 182 -14.78 0.13 24.04
C VAL A 182 -14.93 -1.30 23.52
N SER A 183 -16.16 -1.82 23.57
CA SER A 183 -16.45 -3.15 23.01
C SER A 183 -16.01 -3.21 21.54
N LYS A 184 -15.45 -4.35 21.10
CA LYS A 184 -14.96 -4.52 19.72
C LYS A 184 -15.98 -4.10 18.66
N ARG A 185 -17.26 -4.40 18.90
CA ARG A 185 -18.37 -4.07 17.98
C ARG A 185 -18.63 -2.57 17.89
N THR A 186 -18.66 -1.87 19.04
CA THR A 186 -18.82 -0.41 19.06
C THR A 186 -17.59 0.28 18.47
N GLY A 187 -16.39 -0.24 18.76
CA GLY A 187 -15.14 0.32 18.24
C GLY A 187 -15.07 0.27 16.72
N THR A 188 -15.41 -0.88 16.12
CA THR A 188 -15.44 -1.00 14.65
C THR A 188 -16.45 -0.05 13.97
N ARG A 189 -17.61 0.20 14.58
CA ARG A 189 -18.60 1.16 14.06
C ARG A 189 -18.10 2.60 14.15
N LEU A 190 -17.52 2.98 15.28
CA LEU A 190 -16.94 4.31 15.47
C LEU A 190 -15.77 4.54 14.50
N ALA A 191 -14.93 3.53 14.30
CA ALA A 191 -13.85 3.55 13.32
C ALA A 191 -14.38 3.76 11.91
N ALA A 192 -15.46 3.05 11.52
CA ALA A 192 -16.09 3.20 10.21
C ALA A 192 -16.71 4.60 10.00
N VAL A 193 -17.32 5.18 11.03
CA VAL A 193 -17.91 6.53 10.97
C VAL A 193 -16.81 7.59 10.85
N LEU A 194 -15.82 7.58 11.76
CA LEU A 194 -14.68 8.50 11.69
C LEU A 194 -13.97 8.40 10.34
N PHE A 195 -13.80 7.17 9.85
CA PHE A 195 -13.23 6.89 8.56
C PHE A 195 -14.02 7.52 7.41
N ALA A 196 -15.35 7.31 7.37
CA ALA A 196 -16.22 7.87 6.35
C ALA A 196 -16.18 9.41 6.36
N THR A 197 -16.21 10.03 7.55
CA THR A 197 -16.16 11.48 7.70
C THR A 197 -14.83 12.06 7.21
N CYS A 198 -13.69 11.50 7.63
CA CYS A 198 -12.37 11.96 7.19
C CYS A 198 -12.18 11.81 5.67
N MET A 199 -12.60 10.69 5.10
CA MET A 199 -12.50 10.48 3.65
C MET A 199 -13.39 11.43 2.87
N THR A 200 -14.61 11.68 3.35
CA THR A 200 -15.53 12.63 2.71
C THR A 200 -14.93 14.04 2.71
N TYR A 201 -14.41 14.49 3.85
CA TYR A 201 -13.77 15.80 3.97
C TYR A 201 -12.55 15.95 3.04
N LEU A 202 -11.67 14.94 2.99
CA LEU A 202 -10.49 14.95 2.11
C LEU A 202 -10.85 14.91 0.62
N LEU A 203 -11.96 14.27 0.25
CA LEU A 203 -12.43 14.24 -1.14
C LEU A 203 -13.12 15.54 -1.55
N GLN A 204 -13.72 16.28 -0.61
CA GLN A 204 -14.41 17.54 -0.86
C GLN A 204 -13.48 18.75 -0.95
N HIS A 205 -12.28 18.70 -0.35
CA HIS A 205 -11.35 19.84 -0.29
C HIS A 205 -9.94 19.57 -0.87
N PRO A 206 -9.82 19.13 -2.14
CA PRO A 206 -8.52 18.86 -2.76
C PRO A 206 -7.59 20.08 -2.84
N GLU A 207 -8.15 21.29 -2.88
CA GLU A 207 -7.46 22.59 -2.97
C GLU A 207 -6.64 22.94 -1.72
N ARG A 208 -6.98 22.38 -0.55
CA ARG A 208 -6.29 22.65 0.72
C ARG A 208 -5.00 21.83 0.90
N HIS A 209 -4.61 21.06 -0.11
CA HIS A 209 -3.45 20.18 -0.04
C HIS A 209 -2.22 20.80 -0.69
N SER A 210 -1.03 20.48 -0.15
CA SER A 210 0.25 20.92 -0.69
C SER A 210 0.35 20.65 -2.20
N ARG A 211 0.79 21.66 -2.96
CA ARG A 211 0.97 21.58 -4.41
C ARG A 211 1.82 20.37 -4.84
N TRP A 212 2.90 20.10 -4.11
CA TRP A 212 3.76 18.92 -4.33
C TRP A 212 3.01 17.59 -4.13
N ALA A 213 2.13 17.53 -3.12
CA ALA A 213 1.31 16.34 -2.88
C ALA A 213 0.28 16.16 -4.01
N MET A 214 -0.34 17.26 -4.47
CA MET A 214 -1.32 17.21 -5.56
C MET A 214 -0.68 16.83 -6.90
N GLU A 215 0.52 17.33 -7.21
CA GLU A 215 1.28 16.95 -8.40
C GLU A 215 1.71 15.46 -8.35
N TYR A 216 2.13 14.96 -7.18
CA TYR A 216 2.43 13.54 -7.01
C TYR A 216 1.19 12.66 -7.23
N LEU A 217 0.06 13.02 -6.61
CA LEU A 217 -1.17 12.22 -6.63
C LEU A 217 -1.88 12.30 -7.98
N TYR A 218 -1.95 13.47 -8.61
CA TYR A 218 -2.82 13.68 -9.77
C TYR A 218 -2.08 14.11 -11.04
N GLY A 219 -0.77 14.37 -10.94
CA GLY A 219 0.04 14.86 -12.03
C GLY A 219 -0.08 16.39 -12.23
N PRO A 220 0.66 16.95 -13.20
CA PRO A 220 0.79 18.41 -13.37
C PRO A 220 -0.52 19.13 -13.72
N LYS A 221 -1.48 18.43 -14.34
CA LYS A 221 -2.69 19.01 -14.94
C LYS A 221 -3.75 19.49 -13.92
N LEU A 222 -3.70 19.02 -12.68
CA LEU A 222 -4.60 19.50 -11.62
C LEU A 222 -4.03 20.73 -10.89
N SER A 223 -2.74 21.03 -11.04
CA SER A 223 -2.13 22.25 -10.48
C SER A 223 -2.53 23.52 -11.24
N THR A 224 -2.98 23.42 -12.49
CA THR A 224 -3.31 24.57 -13.33
C THR A 224 -4.76 25.04 -13.18
N LYS A 225 -5.70 24.14 -12.88
CA LYS A 225 -7.11 24.52 -12.67
C LYS A 225 -7.35 25.42 -11.45
N SER A 226 -6.48 25.36 -10.43
CA SER A 226 -6.54 26.28 -9.29
C SER A 226 -6.12 27.70 -9.65
N LYS A 227 -5.33 27.89 -10.72
CA LYS A 227 -4.88 29.22 -11.14
C LYS A 227 -5.91 29.95 -12.00
N ASP A 228 -6.69 29.23 -12.81
CA ASP A 228 -7.72 29.87 -13.65
C ASP A 228 -8.89 30.39 -12.80
N ASN A 229 -9.25 29.71 -11.71
CA ASN A 229 -10.35 30.16 -10.83
C ASN A 229 -9.99 31.35 -9.93
N ASP A 230 -8.70 31.59 -9.64
CA ASP A 230 -8.26 32.76 -8.84
C ASP A 230 -8.15 34.03 -9.72
N VAL A 231 -7.98 33.89 -11.04
CA VAL A 231 -7.92 35.05 -11.95
C VAL A 231 -9.32 35.59 -12.26
N ASP A 232 -10.33 34.72 -12.29
CA ASP A 232 -11.73 35.12 -12.54
C ASP A 232 -12.43 35.69 -11.29
N ALA A 233 -11.88 35.51 -10.08
CA ALA A 233 -12.43 36.05 -8.84
C ALA A 233 -11.95 37.47 -8.50
N ASP A 234 -10.83 37.93 -9.09
CA ASP A 234 -10.28 39.27 -8.92
C ASP A 234 -10.77 40.27 -10.01
N MET A 235 -11.68 39.84 -10.90
CA MET A 235 -12.26 40.68 -11.96
C MET A 235 -13.80 40.83 -11.88
N ALA A 236 -14.40 40.56 -10.72
CA ALA A 236 -15.84 40.76 -10.49
C ALA A 236 -16.11 41.83 -9.42
#